data_AF-A0A4R9ELJ3-F1
#
_entry.id   AF-A0A4R9ELJ3-F1
#
_cell.length_a   1.000
_cell.length_b   1.000
_cell.length_c   1.000
_cell.angle_alpha   90.00
_cell.angle_beta   90.00
_cell.angle_gamma   90.00
#
_symmetry.space_group_name_H-M   'P 1'
#
loop_
_entity.id
_entity.type
_entity.pdbx_description
1 polymer ?
#
loop_
_entity_poly.entity_id
_entity_poly.type
_entity_poly.pdbx_seq_one_letter_code
_entity_poly.pdbx_strand_id
1 'polypeptide(L)' 'MRYIGKCLTCPEQCVDTAAGDDTQLWCLKHAGITGHSGYELSAFQYFTASMADPAGKTVPAS' A
#
# COMPACT_ATOMS: atom_id res chain seq x y z
N MET A 1 -0.29 7.39 4.81
CA MET A 1 -0.45 5.94 4.60
C MET A 1 -0.86 5.70 3.17
N ARG A 2 -0.44 4.59 2.59
CA ARG A 2 -0.82 4.12 1.26
C ARG A 2 -1.42 2.73 1.37
N TYR A 3 -2.33 2.40 0.47
CA TYR A 3 -3.07 1.14 0.49
C TYR A 3 -3.05 0.46 -0.87
N ILE A 4 -2.88 -0.87 -0.87
CA ILE A 4 -3.01 -1.73 -2.05
C ILE A 4 -3.84 -2.96 -1.67
N GLY A 5 -4.73 -3.35 -2.58
CA GLY A 5 -5.54 -4.56 -2.50
C GLY A 5 -5.11 -5.52 -3.61
N LYS A 6 -4.94 -6.79 -3.28
CA LYS A 6 -4.55 -7.84 -4.23
C LYS A 6 -5.59 -8.95 -4.23
N CYS A 7 -5.94 -9.45 -5.41
CA CYS A 7 -6.68 -10.71 -5.49
C CYS A 7 -5.71 -11.87 -5.18
N LEU A 8 -6.18 -12.85 -4.41
CA LEU A 8 -5.39 -14.05 -4.10
C LEU A 8 -5.61 -15.18 -5.12
N THR A 9 -6.54 -15.00 -6.06
CA THR A 9 -6.88 -16.00 -7.09
C THR A 9 -6.26 -15.65 -8.44
N CYS A 10 -6.11 -14.36 -8.76
CA CYS A 10 -5.54 -13.88 -10.01
C CYS A 10 -4.46 -12.81 -9.73
N PRO A 11 -3.62 -12.43 -10.72
CA PRO A 11 -2.52 -11.50 -10.49
C PRO A 11 -2.95 -10.01 -10.43
N GLU A 12 -4.25 -9.71 -10.46
CA GLU A 12 -4.73 -8.34 -10.42
C GLU A 12 -4.60 -7.70 -9.03
N GLN A 13 -4.29 -6.42 -9.03
CA GLN A 13 -4.24 -5.58 -7.84
C GLN A 13 -4.76 -4.17 -8.15
N CYS A 14 -5.25 -3.47 -7.13
CA CYS A 14 -5.63 -2.08 -7.29
C CYS A 14 -4.40 -1.17 -7.43
N VAL A 15 -4.63 0.03 -7.99
CA VAL A 15 -3.64 1.11 -7.93
C VAL A 15 -3.39 1.51 -6.49
N ASP A 16 -2.19 2.03 -6.22
CA ASP A 16 -1.80 2.60 -4.94
C ASP A 16 -2.73 3.78 -4.57
N THR A 17 -3.47 3.65 -3.46
CA THR A 17 -4.46 4.65 -3.03
C THR A 17 -4.05 5.35 -1.74
N ALA A 18 -4.60 6.56 -1.51
CA ALA A 18 -4.47 7.26 -0.22
C ALA A 18 -5.49 6.79 0.83
N ALA A 19 -6.53 6.06 0.41
CA ALA A 19 -7.69 5.74 1.24
C ALA A 19 -7.96 4.22 1.21
N GLY A 20 -7.96 3.59 2.38
CA GLY A 20 -8.20 2.16 2.51
C GLY A 20 -9.59 1.74 2.02
N ASP A 21 -10.59 2.62 2.15
CA ASP A 21 -11.96 2.36 1.67
C ASP A 21 -12.02 2.19 0.15
N ASP A 22 -11.21 2.95 -0.61
CA ASP A 22 -11.12 2.81 -2.07
C ASP A 22 -10.53 1.45 -2.46
N THR A 23 -9.56 0.96 -1.68
CA THR A 23 -8.97 -0.37 -1.85
C THR A 23 -9.98 -1.47 -1.55
N GLN A 24 -10.74 -1.34 -0.46
CA GLN A 24 -11.79 -2.30 -0.12
C GLN A 24 -12.90 -2.31 -1.18
N LEU A 25 -13.31 -1.14 -1.67
CA LEU A 25 -14.29 -1.01 -2.75
C LEU A 25 -13.79 -1.67 -4.05
N TRP A 26 -12.51 -1.54 -4.37
CA TRP A 26 -11.92 -2.26 -5.51
C TRP A 26 -12.03 -3.77 -5.35
N CYS A 27 -11.70 -4.33 -4.18
CA CYS A 27 -11.81 -5.76 -3.92
C CYS A 27 -13.26 -6.25 -4.09
N LEU A 28 -14.23 -5.51 -3.55
CA LEU A 28 -15.66 -5.83 -3.66
C LEU A 28 -16.15 -5.80 -5.12
N LYS A 29 -15.72 -4.80 -5.90
CA LYS A 29 -16.05 -4.72 -7.33
C LYS A 29 -15.42 -5.85 -8.11
N HIS A 30 -14.15 -6.17 -7.86
CA HIS A 30 -13.47 -7.29 -8.51
C HIS A 30 -14.19 -8.61 -8.19
N ALA A 31 -14.60 -8.82 -6.93
CA ALA A 31 -15.38 -10.00 -6.52
C ALA A 31 -16.69 -10.12 -7.30
N GLY A 32 -17.42 -9.01 -7.46
CA GLY A 32 -18.67 -8.98 -8.22
C GLY A 32 -18.50 -9.28 -9.71
N ILE A 33 -17.33 -9.01 -10.28
CA ILE A 33 -17.04 -9.24 -11.70
C ILE A 33 -16.53 -10.66 -11.96
N THR A 34 -15.63 -11.17 -11.10
CA THR A 34 -14.90 -12.42 -11.36
C THR A 34 -15.41 -13.61 -10.55
N GLY A 35 -16.15 -13.37 -9.46
CA GLY A 35 -16.53 -14.41 -8.51
C GLY A 35 -15.39 -14.85 -7.58
N HIS A 36 -14.23 -14.21 -7.63
CA HIS A 36 -13.13 -14.47 -6.68
C HIS A 36 -13.51 -13.98 -5.27
N SER A 37 -12.98 -14.64 -4.24
CA SER A 37 -13.37 -14.37 -2.85
C SER A 37 -12.19 -14.09 -1.90
N GLY A 38 -10.96 -14.38 -2.31
CA GLY A 38 -9.76 -14.14 -1.52
C GLY A 38 -9.07 -12.83 -1.89
N TYR A 39 -8.85 -11.96 -0.90
CA TYR A 39 -8.16 -10.68 -1.08
C TYR A 39 -7.21 -10.39 0.08
N GLU A 40 -6.08 -9.75 -0.24
CA GLU A 40 -5.16 -9.17 0.74
C GLU A 40 -5.26 -7.65 0.66
N LEU A 41 -5.34 -6.99 1.83
CA LEU A 41 -5.23 -5.53 1.95
C LEU A 41 -3.95 -5.20 2.71
N SER A 42 -3.07 -4.45 2.06
CA SER A 42 -1.79 -4.01 2.60
C SER A 42 -1.82 -2.49 2.82
N ALA A 43 -1.39 -2.04 4.00
CA ALA A 43 -1.16 -0.64 4.31
C ALA A 43 0.33 -0.40 4.54
N PHE A 44 0.90 0.61 3.89
CA PHE A 44 2.33 0.90 3.97
C PHE A 44 2.60 2.42 3.94
N GLN A 45 3.82 2.80 4.31
CA GLN A 45 4.27 4.18 4.25
C GLN A 45 5.69 4.22 3.70
N TYR A 46 5.93 5.13 2.77
CA TYR A 46 7.26 5.47 2.32
C TYR A 46 7.84 6.58 3.20
N PHE A 47 9.11 6.46 3.56
CA PHE A 47 9.87 7.51 4.19
C PHE A 47 11.28 7.53 3.60
N THR A 48 11.90 8.70 3.61
CA THR A 48 13.30 8.88 3.23
C THR A 48 14.11 9.00 4.50
N ALA A 49 15.20 8.23 4.58
CA ALA A 49 16.18 8.38 5.65
C ALA A 49 17.36 9.19 5.15
N SER A 50 17.89 10.06 6.01
CA SER A 50 19.19 10.71 5.83
C SER A 50 20.20 10.05 6.77
N MET A 51 21.49 10.06 6.40
CA MET A 51 22.53 9.61 7.31
C MET A 51 22.48 10.45 8.59
N ALA A 52 22.21 9.81 9.72
CA ALA A 52 22.36 10.42 11.02
C ALA A 52 23.80 10.17 11.50
N ASP A 53 24.43 11.18 12.09
CA ASP A 53 25.61 10.95 12.91
C ASP A 53 25.24 9.89 13.97
N PRO A 54 26.05 8.83 14.19
CA PRO A 54 25.77 7.83 15.23
C PRO A 54 25.61 8.43 16.64
N ALA A 55 26.05 9.67 16.87
CA ALA A 55 25.81 10.45 18.09
C ALA A 55 24.49 11.27 18.07
N GLY A 56 23.63 11.12 17.06
CA GLY A 56 22.29 11.72 17.00
C GLY A 56 22.22 13.17 16.52
N LYS A 57 23.28 13.71 15.93
CA LYS A 57 23.26 15.07 15.35
C LYS A 57 22.92 15.02 13.87
N THR A 58 21.83 15.68 13.48
CA THR A 58 21.53 15.97 12.08
C THR A 58 22.57 16.96 11.54
N VAL A 59 23.42 16.51 10.62
CA VAL A 59 24.27 17.40 9.83
C VAL A 59 23.44 17.88 8.62
N PRO A 60 23.33 19.20 8.36
CA PRO A 60 22.59 19.68 7.20
C PRO A 60 23.25 19.21 5.90
N ALA A 61 22.42 18.83 4.92
CA ALA A 61 22.88 18.43 3.60
C ALA A 61 23.45 19.65 2.84
N SER A 62 24.65 19.48 2.28
CA SER A 62 25.30 20.45 1.38
C SER A 62 24.67 20.47 -0.01
#